data_AF-A0A6B3I3H1-F1
#
_entry.id   AF-A0A6B3I3H1-F1
#
_cell.length_a   1.000
_cell.length_b   1.000
_cell.length_c   1.000
_cell.angle_alpha   90.00
_cell.angle_beta   90.00
_cell.angle_gamma   90.00
#
_symmetry.space_group_name_H-M   'P 1'
#
loop_
_entity.id
_entity.type
_entity.pdbx_description
1 polymer ?
#
loop_
_entity_poly.entity_id
_entity_poly.type
_entity_poly.pdbx_seq_one_letter_code
_entity_poly.pdbx_strand_id
1 'polypeptide(L)' 'MATVELRFSAQPEHVRTARLVAAAVARRAGVDEAVLDEVRLAVGEACSRAVGLHRSHGITAPVSVVLTE' A
#
# COMPACT_ATOMS: atom_id res chain seq x y z
N MET A 1 -5.08 16.90 -8.07
CA MET A 1 -5.28 15.81 -7.10
C MET A 1 -5.98 14.64 -7.77
N ALA A 2 -5.20 13.77 -8.41
CA ALA A 2 -5.65 12.41 -8.69
C ALA A 2 -5.49 11.57 -7.41
N THR A 3 -6.51 10.78 -7.11
CA THR A 3 -6.48 9.81 -6.01
C THR A 3 -6.46 8.41 -6.62
N VAL A 4 -5.60 7.55 -6.08
CA VAL A 4 -5.57 6.13 -6.43
C VAL A 4 -6.06 5.33 -5.24
N GLU A 5 -7.14 4.57 -5.43
CA GLU A 5 -7.63 3.61 -4.46
C GLU A 5 -7.27 2.19 -4.89
N LEU A 6 -6.56 1.46 -4.03
CA LEU A 6 -6.24 0.06 -4.20
C LEU A 6 -6.96 -0.76 -3.12
N ARG A 7 -7.67 -1.81 -3.55
CA ARG A 7 -8.31 -2.77 -2.65
C ARG A 7 -7.80 -4.18 -2.93
N PHE A 8 -7.45 -4.92 -1.87
CA PHE A 8 -6.96 -6.30 -1.99
C PHE A 8 -7.36 -7.17 -0.79
N SER A 9 -7.48 -8.48 -1.04
CA SER A 9 -7.72 -9.47 0.02
C SER A 9 -6.56 -9.50 1.00
N ALA A 10 -6.84 -9.64 2.30
CA ALA A 10 -5.83 -9.63 3.37
C ALA A 10 -4.89 -10.86 3.37
N GLN A 11 -4.07 -10.97 2.33
CA GLN A 11 -3.07 -12.02 2.14
C GLN A 11 -1.68 -11.37 2.02
N PRO A 12 -0.63 -11.89 2.69
CA PRO A 12 0.71 -11.31 2.67
C PRO A 12 1.27 -11.08 1.26
N GLU A 13 0.88 -11.93 0.29
CA GLU A 13 1.34 -11.88 -1.10
C GLU A 13 0.91 -10.58 -1.79
N HIS A 14 -0.22 -9.99 -1.39
CA HIS A 14 -0.73 -8.74 -1.97
C HIS A 14 -0.02 -7.48 -1.47
N VAL A 15 0.73 -7.55 -0.36
CA VAL A 15 1.51 -6.41 0.16
C VAL A 15 2.53 -5.93 -0.87
N ARG A 16 3.12 -6.85 -1.64
CA ARG A 16 4.06 -6.50 -2.73
C ARG A 16 3.38 -5.61 -3.78
N THR A 17 2.15 -5.92 -4.17
CA THR A 17 1.38 -5.13 -5.13
C THR A 17 1.14 -3.71 -4.61
N ALA A 18 0.76 -3.57 -3.33
CA ALA A 18 0.56 -2.25 -2.73
C ALA A 18 1.84 -1.39 -2.77
N ARG A 19 3.00 -1.97 -2.48
CA ARG A 19 4.30 -1.28 -2.54
C ARG A 19 4.65 -0.82 -3.97
N LEU A 20 4.38 -1.65 -4.98
CA LEU A 20 4.63 -1.31 -6.38
C LEU A 20 3.72 -0.19 -6.86
N VAL A 21 2.43 -0.26 -6.53
CA VAL A 21 1.44 0.78 -6.86
C VAL A 21 1.82 2.10 -6.18
N ALA A 22 2.19 2.08 -4.91
CA ALA A 22 2.63 3.28 -4.19
C ALA A 22 3.87 3.93 -4.82
N ALA A 23 4.88 3.14 -5.18
CA ALA A 23 6.06 3.67 -5.87
C ALA A 23 5.69 4.29 -7.23
N ALA A 24 4.77 3.68 -7.98
CA ALA A 24 4.30 4.22 -9.26
C ALA A 24 3.54 5.54 -9.08
N VAL A 25 2.68 5.64 -8.06
CA VAL A 25 1.95 6.88 -7.73
C VAL A 25 2.92 7.97 -7.27
N ALA A 26 3.87 7.67 -6.39
CA ALA A 26 4.88 8.61 -5.93
C ALA A 26 5.75 9.15 -7.09
N ARG A 27 6.21 8.27 -8.00
CA ARG A 27 6.92 8.69 -9.22
C ARG A 27 6.08 9.62 -10.09
N ARG A 28 4.80 9.31 -10.28
CA ARG A 28 3.87 10.17 -11.03
C ARG A 28 3.65 11.54 -10.36
N ALA A 29 3.70 11.59 -9.03
CA ALA A 29 3.59 12.81 -8.25
C ALA A 29 4.89 13.65 -8.20
N GLY A 30 5.98 13.19 -8.82
CA GLY A 30 7.25 13.91 -8.83
C GLY A 30 8.07 13.76 -7.55
N VAL A 31 7.78 12.74 -6.74
CA VAL A 31 8.60 12.38 -5.57
C VAL A 31 10.00 11.98 -6.02
N ASP A 32 11.02 12.42 -5.31
CA ASP A 32 12.42 12.09 -5.59
C ASP A 32 12.63 10.57 -5.57
N GLU A 33 13.35 10.06 -6.58
CA GLU A 33 13.69 8.64 -6.69
C GLU A 33 14.47 8.16 -5.47
N ALA A 34 15.28 9.04 -4.85
CA ALA A 34 16.05 8.74 -3.65
C ALA A 34 15.20 8.39 -2.42
N VAL A 35 13.93 8.81 -2.37
CA VAL A 35 13.02 8.54 -1.24
C VAL A 35 11.98 7.45 -1.52
N LEU A 36 12.01 6.82 -2.71
CA LEU A 36 10.99 5.83 -3.08
C LEU A 36 11.13 4.52 -2.30
N ASP A 37 12.32 4.18 -1.81
CA ASP A 37 12.50 3.00 -0.99
C ASP A 37 11.86 3.18 0.39
N GLU A 38 11.88 4.39 0.94
CA GLU A 38 11.16 4.79 2.15
C GLU A 38 9.65 4.74 1.92
N VAL A 39 9.15 5.20 0.77
CA VAL A 39 7.72 5.06 0.41
C VAL A 39 7.32 3.58 0.36
N ARG A 40 8.13 2.74 -0.30
CA ARG A 40 7.88 1.30 -0.38
C ARG A 40 7.95 0.63 0.99
N LEU A 41 8.82 1.09 1.89
CA LEU A 41 8.94 0.59 3.25
C LEU A 41 7.70 0.97 4.06
N ALA A 42 7.34 2.26 4.10
CA ALA A 42 6.21 2.78 4.86
C ALA A 42 4.89 2.11 4.46
N VAL A 43 4.66 1.97 3.14
CA VAL A 43 3.47 1.28 2.62
C VAL A 43 3.51 -0.21 2.94
N GLY A 44 4.70 -0.83 2.87
CA GLY A 44 4.91 -2.23 3.24
C GLY A 44 4.54 -2.52 4.68
N GLU A 45 5.03 -1.71 5.63
CA GLU A 45 4.73 -1.82 7.06
C GLU A 45 3.24 -1.60 7.35
N ALA A 46 2.66 -0.53 6.79
CA ALA A 46 1.24 -0.23 6.98
C ALA A 46 0.33 -1.35 6.46
N CYS A 47 0.61 -1.86 5.26
CA CYS A 47 -0.15 -2.95 4.67
C CYS A 47 0.06 -4.28 5.40
N SER A 48 1.30 -4.59 5.83
CA SER A 48 1.58 -5.82 6.59
C SER A 48 0.86 -5.83 7.93
N ARG A 49 0.85 -4.69 8.63
CA ARG A 49 0.08 -4.51 9.87
C ARG A 49 -1.42 -4.68 9.62
N ALA A 50 -1.97 -4.04 8.58
CA ALA A 50 -3.39 -4.16 8.23
C ALA A 50 -3.77 -5.62 7.92
N VAL A 51 -2.98 -6.31 7.08
CA VAL A 51 -3.16 -7.73 6.77
C VAL A 51 -3.12 -8.59 8.03
N GLY A 52 -2.15 -8.35 8.92
CA GLY A 52 -2.05 -9.05 10.20
C GLY A 52 -3.31 -8.91 11.05
N LEU A 53 -3.81 -7.68 11.21
CA LEU A 53 -5.04 -7.39 11.97
C LEU A 53 -6.30 -7.99 11.33
N HIS A 54 -6.40 -7.99 9.99
CA HIS A 54 -7.53 -8.61 9.30
C HIS A 54 -7.55 -10.11 9.53
N ARG A 55 -6.39 -10.76 9.41
CA ARG A 55 -6.26 -12.20 9.65
C ARG A 55 -6.51 -12.57 11.10
N SER A 56 -6.00 -11.81 12.07
CA SER A 56 -6.18 -12.10 13.49
C SER A 56 -7.62 -11.94 13.96
N HIS A 57 -8.39 -11.04 13.34
CA HIS A 57 -9.78 -10.77 13.70
C HIS A 57 -10.81 -11.39 12.74
N GLY A 58 -10.37 -12.18 11.75
CA GLY A 58 -11.27 -12.81 10.78
C GLY A 58 -12.02 -11.81 9.88
N ILE A 59 -11.45 -10.63 9.64
CA ILE A 59 -12.06 -9.60 8.80
C ILE A 59 -11.94 -10.02 7.33
N THR A 60 -13.07 -10.22 6.68
CA THR A 60 -13.17 -10.62 5.26
C THR A 60 -13.28 -9.44 4.31
N ALA A 61 -13.53 -8.23 4.83
CA ALA A 61 -13.48 -7.00 4.05
C ALA A 61 -12.05 -6.79 3.48
N PRO A 62 -11.92 -6.19 2.29
CA PRO A 62 -10.61 -5.94 1.68
C PRO A 62 -9.84 -4.86 2.45
N VAL A 63 -8.52 -4.96 2.44
CA VAL A 63 -7.65 -3.85 2.84
C VAL A 63 -7.79 -2.75 1.80
N SER A 64 -8.03 -1.51 2.25
CA SER A 64 -8.09 -0.32 1.39
C SER A 64 -6.84 0.53 1.58
N VAL A 65 -6.20 0.91 0.48
CA VAL A 65 -5.06 1.83 0.45
C VAL A 65 -5.43 2.99 -0.45
N VAL A 66 -5.44 4.19 0.13
CA VAL A 66 -5.71 5.44 -0.60
C VAL A 66 -4.41 6.21 -0.70
N LEU A 67 -3.98 6.47 -1.94
CA LEU A 67 -2.78 7.24 -2.25
C LEU A 67 -3.21 8.56 -2.87
N THR A 68 -2.83 9.66 -2.25
CA THR A 68 -3.07 11.03 -2.72
C THR A 68 -1.74 11.70 -3.03
N GLU A 69 -1.70 12.41 -4.15
CA GLU A 69 -0.58 13.29 -4.54
C GLU A 69 -0.43 14.51 -3.62
#